data_AF-A0A379W1W2-F1
#
_entry.id   AF-A0A379W1W2-F1
#
_cell.length_a   1.000
_cell.length_b   1.000
_cell.length_c   1.000
_cell.angle_alpha   90.00
_cell.angle_beta   90.00
_cell.angle_gamma   90.00
#
_symmetry.space_group_name_H-M   'P 1'
#
loop_
_entity.id
_entity.type
_entity.pdbx_description
1 polymer ?
#
loop_
_entity_poly.entity_id
_entity_poly.type
_entity_poly.pdbx_seq_one_letter_code
_entity_poly.pdbx_strand_id
1 'polypeptide(L)' 'MICVSRPTNPTGTLSTDEELMKLDRLANQHNIPLVIDNAYGVPFPGIIFSEARRCGTPILSYA' A
#
# COMPACT_ATOMS: atom_id res chain seq x y z
N MET A 1 -1.02 3.03 -16.47
CA MET A 1 -1.51 2.89 -15.08
C MET A 1 -0.53 2.03 -14.29
N ILE A 2 -0.37 2.28 -13.00
CA ILE A 2 0.37 1.42 -12.06
C ILE A 2 -0.66 0.88 -11.06
N CYS A 3 -0.64 -0.43 -10.79
CA CYS A 3 -1.54 -1.05 -9.82
C CYS A 3 -0.76 -1.96 -8.89
N VAL A 4 -0.97 -1.83 -7.59
CA VAL A 4 -0.31 -2.63 -6.56
C VAL A 4 -1.31 -3.04 -5.48
N SER A 5 -1.15 -4.23 -4.89
CA SER A 5 -1.96 -4.68 -3.75
C SER A 5 -1.19 -4.51 -2.44
N ARG A 6 -1.85 -3.95 -1.43
CA ARG A 6 -1.31 -3.77 -0.07
C ARG A 6 -2.38 -4.16 0.96
N PRO A 7 -2.24 -5.29 1.67
CA PRO A 7 -1.24 -6.36 1.51
C PRO A 7 -1.24 -7.04 0.12
N THR A 8 -0.07 -7.51 -0.33
CA THR A 8 0.10 -8.19 -1.63
C THR A 8 -0.35 -9.65 -1.58
N ASN A 9 -1.13 -10.11 -2.55
CA ASN A 9 -1.50 -11.53 -2.73
C ASN A 9 -0.60 -12.15 -3.83
N PRO A 10 0.01 -13.34 -3.65
CA PRO A 10 -0.13 -14.30 -2.54
C PRO A 10 0.87 -14.16 -1.40
N THR A 11 1.83 -13.23 -1.51
CA THR A 11 2.99 -13.19 -0.61
C THR A 11 2.71 -12.59 0.77
N GLY A 12 1.59 -11.89 0.95
CA GLY A 12 1.23 -11.19 2.18
C GLY A 12 2.07 -9.95 2.46
N THR A 13 2.95 -9.54 1.53
CA THR A 13 3.91 -8.46 1.78
C THR A 13 3.22 -7.10 1.88
N LEU A 14 3.71 -6.25 2.78
CA LEU A 14 3.34 -4.85 2.85
C LEU A 14 4.43 -4.02 2.21
N SER A 15 4.13 -3.34 1.12
CA SER A 15 5.00 -2.26 0.63
C SER A 15 5.14 -1.20 1.71
N THR A 16 6.36 -0.71 1.88
CA THR A 16 6.66 0.41 2.77
C THR A 16 6.10 1.71 2.21
N ASP A 17 5.92 2.70 3.07
CA ASP A 17 5.42 4.02 2.63
C ASP A 17 6.42 4.70 1.68
N GLU A 18 7.73 4.46 1.85
CA GLU A 18 8.75 4.97 0.93
C GLU A 18 8.66 4.37 -0.48
N GLU A 19 8.37 3.08 -0.59
CA GLU A 19 8.16 2.42 -1.88
C GLU A 19 6.91 2.95 -2.58
N LEU A 20 5.82 3.15 -1.83
CA LEU A 20 4.61 3.77 -2.38
C LEU A 20 4.86 5.21 -2.84
N MET A 21 5.62 6.01 -2.10
CA MET A 21 5.99 7.37 -2.52
C MET A 21 6.88 7.38 -3.77
N LYS A 22 7.67 6.32 -4.02
CA LYS A 22 8.43 6.19 -5.28
C LYS A 22 7.49 5.86 -6.44
N LEU A 23 6.55 4.94 -6.23
CA LEU A 23 5.54 4.59 -7.24
C LEU A 23 4.64 5.76 -7.58
N ASP A 24 4.22 6.54 -6.59
CA ASP A 24 3.42 7.75 -6.77
C ASP A 24 4.16 8.79 -7.61
N ARG A 25 5.44 9.06 -7.30
CA ARG A 25 6.27 9.96 -8.11
C ARG A 25 6.40 9.48 -9.55
N LEU A 26 6.60 8.18 -9.77
CA LEU A 26 6.69 7.60 -11.11
C LEU A 26 5.35 7.72 -11.87
N ALA A 27 4.23 7.43 -11.21
CA ALA A 27 2.90 7.55 -11.80
C ALA A 27 2.60 9.00 -12.24
N ASN A 28 2.92 9.97 -11.37
CA ASN A 28 2.79 11.40 -11.66
C ASN A 28 3.68 11.84 -12.82
N GLN A 29 4.95 11.41 -12.86
CA GLN A 29 5.87 11.72 -13.97
C GLN A 29 5.35 11.26 -15.33
N HIS A 30 4.67 10.11 -15.36
CA HIS A 30 4.12 9.54 -16.58
C HIS A 30 2.65 9.92 -16.84
N ASN A 31 2.05 10.80 -16.01
CA ASN A 31 0.64 11.18 -16.09
C ASN A 31 -0.31 9.97 -16.17
N ILE A 32 -0.03 8.92 -15.38
CA ILE A 32 -0.87 7.72 -15.28
C ILE A 32 -1.34 7.53 -13.83
N PRO A 33 -2.51 6.93 -13.61
CA PRO A 33 -3.00 6.70 -12.25
C PRO A 33 -2.19 5.61 -11.54
N LEU A 34 -2.00 5.80 -10.23
CA LEU A 34 -1.58 4.77 -9.27
C LEU A 34 -2.81 4.24 -8.53
N VAL A 35 -3.08 2.94 -8.64
CA VAL A 35 -4.18 2.25 -7.96
C VAL A 35 -3.59 1.35 -6.88
N ILE A 36 -4.12 1.47 -5.67
CA ILE A 36 -3.75 0.62 -4.53
C ILE A 36 -4.94 -0.26 -4.19
N ASP A 37 -4.82 -1.56 -4.42
CA ASP A 37 -5.78 -2.56 -3.98
C ASP A 37 -5.56 -2.86 -2.49
N ASN A 38 -6.50 -2.38 -1.68
CA ASN A 38 -6.51 -2.51 -0.23
C ASN A 38 -7.49 -3.60 0.26
N ALA A 39 -7.74 -4.64 -0.54
CA ALA A 39 -8.70 -5.70 -0.20
C ALA A 39 -8.48 -6.37 1.17
N TYR A 40 -7.23 -6.36 1.68
CA TYR A 40 -6.87 -7.02 2.94
C TYR A 40 -6.39 -6.05 4.04
N GLY A 41 -6.31 -4.74 3.77
CA GLY A 41 -5.76 -3.78 4.73
C GLY A 41 -6.81 -3.11 5.62
N VAL A 42 -6.45 -1.97 6.19
CA VAL A 42 -7.29 -1.19 7.13
C VAL A 42 -8.19 -0.20 6.38
N PRO A 43 -9.32 0.26 6.95
CA PRO A 43 -9.85 -0.04 8.30
C PRO A 43 -10.59 -1.38 8.41
N PHE A 44 -10.95 -2.02 7.28
CA PHE A 44 -11.62 -3.32 7.24
C PHE A 44 -11.26 -4.02 5.92
N PRO A 45 -10.93 -5.32 5.90
CA PRO A 45 -11.03 -6.31 6.97
C PRO A 45 -9.82 -6.38 7.92
N GLY A 46 -8.75 -5.59 7.69
CA GLY A 46 -7.59 -5.51 8.59
C GLY A 46 -6.75 -6.79 8.66
N ILE A 47 -6.82 -7.63 7.63
CA ILE A 47 -6.13 -8.93 7.54
C ILE A 47 -4.69 -8.69 7.07
N ILE A 48 -3.88 -8.16 7.99
CA ILE A 48 -2.46 -7.91 7.76
C ILE A 48 -1.65 -9.05 8.36
N PHE A 49 -1.19 -9.98 7.50
CA PHE A 49 -0.28 -11.05 7.89
C PHE A 49 1.16 -10.55 7.74
N SER A 50 1.70 -9.91 8.77
CA SER A 50 3.14 -9.66 8.81
C SER A 50 3.71 -9.75 10.22
N GLU A 51 4.81 -10.48 10.32
CA GLU A 51 5.83 -10.34 11.37
C GLU A 51 6.66 -9.05 11.16
N ALA A 52 6.21 -8.17 10.25
CA ALA A 52 6.84 -6.90 9.94
C ALA A 52 6.41 -5.87 10.99
N ARG A 53 7.26 -5.75 12.00
CA ARG A 53 7.34 -4.71 13.02
C ARG A 53 6.56 -3.44 12.62
N ARG A 54 5.51 -3.13 13.40
CA ARG A 54 4.85 -1.81 13.41
C ARG A 54 5.92 -0.72 13.53
N CYS A 55 6.24 -0.05 12.44
CA CYS A 55 6.88 1.26 12.52
C CYS A 55 5.77 2.28 12.79
N GLY A 56 5.90 3.02 13.89
CA GLY A 56 4.83 3.76 14.57
C GLY A 56 4.32 5.02 13.84
N THR A 57 3.82 4.88 12.62
CA THR A 57 3.07 5.94 11.95
C THR A 57 1.57 5.66 12.10
N PRO A 58 0.76 6.59 12.64
CA PRO A 58 -0.69 6.44 12.61
C PRO A 58 -1.10 6.38 11.14
N ILE A 59 -1.73 5.28 10.74
CA ILE A 59 -2.23 5.09 9.38
C ILE A 59 -3.27 6.17 9.16
N LEU A 60 -2.92 7.22 8.41
CA LEU A 60 -3.85 8.27 8.04
C LEU A 60 -4.97 7.62 7.24
N SER A 61 -6.17 7.60 7.84
CA SER A 61 -7.42 7.26 7.20
C SER A 61 -7.72 8.31 6.14
N TYR A 62 -7.17 8.13 4.94
CA TYR A 62 -7.72 8.78 3.76
C TYR A 62 -8.91 7.95 3.30
N ALA A 63 -10.10 8.45 3.65
CA ALA A 63 -11.35 8.11 3.00
C ALA A 63 -11.34 8.61 1.55
#